data_AF-A0A5M3W3L2-F1
#
_entry.id   AF-A0A5M3W3L2-F1
#
_cell.length_a   1.000
_cell.length_b   1.000
_cell.length_c   1.000
_cell.angle_alpha   90.00
_cell.angle_beta   90.00
_cell.angle_gamma   90.00
#
_symmetry.space_group_name_H-M   'P 1'
#
loop_
_entity.id
_entity.type
_entity.pdbx_description
1 polymer ?
#
loop_
_entity_poly.entity_id
_entity_poly.type
_entity_poly.pdbx_seq_one_letter_code
_entity_poly.pdbx_strand_id
1 'polypeptide(L)' 'MLSDEVPESLHHDVAAYALGVLDPEDIQGFQLHLVSCERCRIELNEFGELPGLLNEVKSASQRVRP' A
#
# COMPACT_ATOMS: atom_id res chain seq x y z
N MET A 1 -5.65 24.50 -20.22
CA MET A 1 -6.50 23.75 -19.27
C MET A 1 -5.77 22.44 -19.01
N LEU A 2 -4.78 22.48 -18.12
CA LEU A 2 -4.09 21.27 -17.69
C LEU A 2 -5.08 20.50 -16.82
N SER A 3 -5.36 19.25 -17.16
CA SER A 3 -6.06 18.34 -16.29
C SER A 3 -5.20 18.13 -15.05
N ASP A 4 -5.66 18.66 -13.92
CA ASP A 4 -5.37 18.18 -12.57
C ASP A 4 -5.87 16.73 -12.40
N GLU A 5 -5.47 15.83 -13.30
CA GLU A 5 -5.63 14.39 -13.11
C GLU A 5 -4.33 13.88 -12.51
N VAL A 6 -4.18 14.06 -11.19
CA VAL A 6 -3.44 13.08 -10.40
C VAL A 6 -4.21 11.77 -10.63
N PRO A 7 -3.64 10.77 -11.29
CA PRO A 7 -4.42 9.62 -11.71
C PRO A 7 -4.92 8.93 -10.43
N GLU A 8 -6.25 8.80 -10.29
CA GLU A 8 -6.88 8.11 -9.15
C GLU A 8 -6.34 6.68 -8.95
N SER A 9 -5.65 6.12 -9.95
CA SER A 9 -4.92 4.86 -9.85
C SER A 9 -3.88 4.85 -8.73
N LEU A 10 -3.17 5.95 -8.48
CA LEU A 10 -2.13 5.99 -7.44
C LEU A 10 -2.71 5.85 -6.02
N HIS A 11 -3.99 6.22 -5.82
CA HIS A 11 -4.66 5.98 -4.54
C HIS A 11 -4.91 4.49 -4.29
N HIS A 12 -5.09 3.67 -5.34
CA HIS A 12 -5.28 2.23 -5.19
C HIS A 12 -3.98 1.49 -4.84
N ASP A 13 -2.82 2.11 -5.07
CA ASP A 13 -1.51 1.48 -4.87
C ASP A 13 -1.03 1.51 -3.41
N VAL A 14 -1.72 2.22 -2.51
CA VAL A 14 -1.32 2.36 -1.10
C VAL A 14 -1.29 1.03 -0.34
N ALA A 15 -2.23 0.13 -0.61
CA ALA A 15 -2.24 -1.22 -0.03
C ALA A 15 -1.09 -2.08 -0.60
N ALA A 16 -0.85 -2.01 -1.91
CA ALA A 16 0.25 -2.72 -2.57
C ALA A 16 1.61 -2.23 -2.05
N TYR A 17 1.76 -0.92 -1.87
CA TYR A 17 2.93 -0.28 -1.28
C TYR A 17 3.15 -0.72 0.18
N ALA A 18 2.10 -0.69 1.02
CA ALA A 18 2.18 -1.10 2.42
C ALA A 18 2.58 -2.57 2.59
N LEU A 19 2.11 -3.44 1.70
CA LEU A 19 2.43 -4.87 1.70
C LEU A 19 3.77 -5.19 1.01
N GLY A 20 4.42 -4.21 0.37
CA GLY A 20 5.68 -4.39 -0.35
C GLY A 20 5.55 -5.20 -1.65
N VAL A 21 4.37 -5.18 -2.29
CA VAL A 21 4.06 -5.91 -3.53
C VAL A 21 3.89 -5.00 -4.75
N LEU A 22 4.12 -3.70 -4.60
CA LEU A 22 4.10 -2.74 -5.70
C LEU A 22 5.33 -2.92 -6.60
N ASP A 23 5.13 -2.80 -7.92
CA ASP A 23 6.21 -2.94 -8.88
C ASP A 23 7.28 -1.83 -8.73
N PRO A 24 8.58 -2.12 -8.93
CA PRO A 24 9.65 -1.14 -8.70
C PRO A 24 9.52 0.14 -9.52
N GLU A 25 9.00 0.04 -10.74
CA GLU A 25 8.69 1.18 -11.62
C GLU A 25 7.66 2.14 -11.01
N ASP A 26 6.69 1.62 -10.26
CA ASP A 26 5.57 2.39 -9.72
C ASP A 26 5.87 2.97 -8.33
N ILE A 27 6.84 2.40 -7.60
CA ILE A 27 7.27 2.88 -6.27
C ILE A 27 7.63 4.36 -6.29
N GLN A 28 8.41 4.81 -7.29
CA GLN A 28 8.83 6.21 -7.38
C GLN A 28 7.65 7.16 -7.60
N GLY A 29 6.70 6.79 -8.48
CA GLY A 29 5.50 7.57 -8.73
C GLY A 29 4.62 7.68 -7.48
N PHE A 30 4.43 6.55 -6.78
CA PHE A 30 3.65 6.51 -5.55
C PHE A 30 4.31 7.30 -4.41
N GLN A 31 5.63 7.26 -4.25
CA GLN A 31 6.34 8.04 -3.23
C GLN A 31 6.21 9.56 -3.46
N LEU A 32 6.28 10.02 -4.71
CA LEU A 32 6.04 11.43 -5.04
C LEU A 32 4.61 11.84 -4.69
N HIS A 33 3.63 10.98 -5.00
CA HIS A 33 2.24 11.19 -4.64
C HIS A 33 2.03 11.25 -3.11
N LEU A 34 2.69 10.34 -2.36
CA LEU A 34 2.61 10.25 -0.90
C LEU A 34 3.09 11.53 -0.20
N VAL A 35 4.01 12.28 -0.80
CA VAL A 35 4.44 13.58 -0.28
C VAL A 35 3.33 14.63 -0.40
N SER A 36 2.51 14.58 -1.46
CA SER A 36 1.46 15.56 -1.75
C SER A 36 0.05 15.18 -1.24
N CYS A 37 -0.20 13.92 -0.89
CA CYS A 37 -1.54 13.43 -0.57
C CYS A 37 -1.67 12.98 0.89
N GLU A 38 -2.34 13.80 1.71
CA GLU A 38 -2.60 13.48 3.13
C GLU A 38 -3.51 12.26 3.29
N ARG A 39 -4.47 12.04 2.37
CA ARG A 39 -5.33 10.84 2.40
C ARG A 39 -4.50 9.56 2.32
N CYS A 40 -3.59 9.45 1.36
CA CYS A 40 -2.73 8.27 1.24
C CYS A 40 -1.78 8.09 2.42
N ARG A 41 -1.38 9.17 3.11
CA ARG A 41 -0.59 9.08 4.34
C ARG A 41 -1.40 8.51 5.50
N ILE A 42 -2.64 8.95 5.66
CA ILE A 42 -3.57 8.41 6.67
C ILE A 42 -3.85 6.93 6.38
N GLU A 43 -4.21 6.60 5.14
CA GLU A 43 -4.51 5.24 4.72
C GLU A 43 -3.29 4.31 4.85
N LEU A 44 -2.08 4.78 4.50
CA LEU A 44 -0.84 4.03 4.72
C LEU A 44 -0.57 3.77 6.21
N ASN A 45 -0.87 4.75 7.08
CA ASN A 45 -0.74 4.58 8.52
C ASN A 45 -1.75 3.55 9.07
N GLU A 46 -2.99 3.56 8.57
CA GLU A 46 -3.99 2.53 8.90
C GLU A 46 -3.56 1.13 8.46
N PHE A 47 -2.86 1.03 7.33
CA PHE A 47 -2.30 -0.24 6.85
C PHE A 47 -1.02 -0.68 7.55
N GLY A 48 -0.40 0.15 8.39
CA GLY A 48 0.86 -0.17 9.06
C GLY A 48 0.83 -1.45 9.92
N GLU A 49 -0.33 -1.79 10.50
CA GLU A 49 -0.47 -3.00 11.33
C GLU A 49 -0.80 -4.27 10.53
N LEU A 50 -1.32 -4.13 9.31
CA LEU A 50 -1.80 -5.27 8.50
C LEU A 50 -0.70 -6.30 8.17
N PRO A 51 0.54 -5.93 7.77
CA PRO A 51 1.57 -6.92 7.47
C PRO A 51 1.88 -7.85 8.65
N GLY A 52 1.85 -7.31 9.88
CA GLY A 52 2.04 -8.09 11.11
C GLY A 52 0.92 -9.10 11.32
N LEU A 53 -0.34 -8.64 11.25
CA LEU A 53 -1.52 -9.49 11.39
C LEU A 53 -1.58 -10.60 10.32
N LEU A 54 -1.26 -10.27 9.06
CA LEU A 54 -1.21 -11.25 7.98
C LEU A 54 -0.13 -12.30 8.22
N ASN A 55 1.01 -11.92 8.79
CA ASN A 55 2.08 -12.86 9.13
C ASN A 55 1.67 -13.81 10.27
N GLU A 56 0.92 -13.33 11.27
CA GLU A 56 0.36 -14.17 12.33
C GLU A 56 -0.63 -15.19 11.78
N VAL A 57 -1.56 -14.75 10.92
CA VAL A 57 -2.53 -15.64 10.26
C VAL A 57 -1.82 -16.67 9.40
N LYS A 58 -0.84 -16.26 8.58
CA LYS A 58 -0.02 -17.18 7.77
C LYS A 58 0.65 -18.25 8.63
N SER A 59 1.24 -17.86 9.75
CA SER A 59 1.92 -18.76 10.69
C SER A 59 0.94 -19.70 11.39
N ALA A 60 -0.28 -19.24 11.69
CA ALA A 60 -1.34 -20.08 12.24
C ALA A 60 -1.86 -21.10 11.22
N SER A 61 -2.10 -20.68 9.96
CA SER A 61 -2.54 -21.58 8.88
C SER A 61 -1.51 -22.66 8.56
N GLN A 62 -0.21 -22.35 8.64
CA GLN A 62 0.86 -23.34 8.43
C GLN A 62 0.90 -24.43 9.50
N ARG A 63 0.55 -24.12 10.76
CA ARG A 63 0.50 -25.10 11.85
C ARG A 63 -0.66 -26.09 11.72
N VAL A 64 -1.72 -25.72 11.03
CA VAL A 64 -2.93 -26.54 10.82
C VAL A 64 -2.84 -27.35 9.51
N ARG A 65 -1.87 -27.05 8.66
CA ARG A 65 -1.65 -27.76 7.39
C ARG A 65 -1.00 -29.12 7.69
N PRO A 66 -1.66 -30.26 7.40
CA PRO A 66 -1.12 -31.60 7.66
C PRO A 66 0.06 -31.95 6.76
#